data_AF-A0A8T4QK57-F1
#
_entry.id   AF-A0A8T4QK57-F1
#
_cell.length_a   1.000
_cell.length_b   1.000
_cell.length_c   1.000
_cell.angle_alpha   90.00
_cell.angle_beta   90.00
_cell.angle_gamma   90.00
#
_symmetry.space_group_name_H-M   'P 1'
#
loop_
_entity.id
_entity.type
_entity.pdbx_description
1 polymer ?
#
loop_
_entity_poly.entity_id
_entity_poly.type
_entity_poly.pdbx_seq_one_letter_code
_entity_poly.pdbx_strand_id
1 'polypeptide(L)'
;MVLKKAVVLGLLIVFLLVLPSNAYSVVLINEIMYNPSTAQGDDSDLEWIELFNNGHQTINLENFTINGNNFDDVNITAGGFVIVARELIDGADSDLNSFEAYYGNNDSIWNSTDASYTAVDWDFVLGNTAPADIINLSNGTYTQLVNYTHFLSLANGDGKTLIFYKGNFTESTFINGTPGASNDQFAPDFNKWIAPSKNNSLISGLFNISVNITDVTNVSSVLVNFNGTDFSMTNNNDLWSFFWNTSLNAQKQYNLTVSFNDSNGEKGFDTLFNITVNNSPFIINFSPSCL
;
A
#
# COMPACT_ATOMS: atom_id res chain seq x y z
N MET A 1 56.20 25.83 -40.30
CA MET A 1 55.41 26.69 -39.40
C MET A 1 54.16 25.93 -39.00
N VAL A 2 54.04 25.64 -37.72
CA VAL A 2 53.10 24.69 -37.11
C VAL A 2 51.71 25.30 -37.00
N LEU A 3 50.66 24.58 -37.41
CA LEU A 3 49.31 24.82 -36.86
C LEU A 3 48.73 23.49 -36.35
N LYS A 4 48.48 23.50 -35.05
CA LYS A 4 48.22 22.36 -34.18
C LYS A 4 46.82 21.80 -34.40
N LYS A 5 46.69 20.46 -34.35
CA LYS A 5 45.41 19.77 -34.12
C LYS A 5 44.85 20.24 -32.77
N ALA A 6 43.77 21.02 -32.79
CA ALA A 6 42.98 21.27 -31.59
C ALA A 6 42.02 20.08 -31.40
N VAL A 7 42.43 19.10 -30.60
CA VAL A 7 41.50 18.14 -30.01
C VAL A 7 40.78 18.90 -28.91
N VAL A 8 39.55 19.33 -29.17
CA VAL A 8 38.64 19.84 -28.14
C VAL A 8 38.19 18.62 -27.35
N LEU A 9 38.90 18.31 -26.27
CA LEU A 9 38.46 17.35 -25.27
C LEU A 9 37.37 18.04 -24.45
N GLY A 10 36.12 17.90 -24.90
CA GLY A 10 34.95 18.34 -24.15
C GLY A 10 34.82 17.47 -22.90
N LEU A 11 35.24 18.00 -21.75
CA LEU A 11 34.94 17.44 -20.45
C LEU A 11 33.43 17.61 -20.23
N LEU A 12 32.64 16.58 -20.52
CA LEU A 12 31.23 16.52 -20.18
C LEU A 12 31.14 16.28 -18.67
N ILE A 13 31.18 17.36 -17.87
CA ILE A 13 30.78 17.30 -16.47
C ILE A 13 29.28 17.10 -16.47
N VAL A 14 28.85 15.84 -16.36
CA VAL A 14 27.49 15.50 -15.97
C VAL A 14 27.35 15.91 -14.51
N PHE A 15 26.96 17.16 -14.27
CA PHE A 15 26.48 17.59 -12.97
C PHE A 15 25.09 16.98 -12.82
N LEU A 16 25.05 15.74 -12.32
CA LEU A 16 23.81 15.11 -11.88
C LEU A 16 23.34 15.93 -10.66
N LEU A 17 22.50 16.93 -10.90
CA LEU A 17 21.70 17.56 -9.86
C LEU A 17 20.76 16.49 -9.31
N VAL A 18 21.27 15.70 -8.36
CA VAL A 18 20.42 15.01 -7.41
C VAL A 18 19.86 16.12 -6.54
N LEU A 19 18.78 16.75 -7.02
CA LEU A 19 17.91 17.48 -6.11
C LEU A 19 17.54 16.46 -5.04
N PRO A 20 17.76 16.75 -3.74
CA PRO A 20 17.12 15.93 -2.73
C PRO A 20 15.63 15.99 -3.06
N SER A 21 15.05 14.86 -3.46
CA SER A 21 13.62 14.68 -3.37
C SER A 21 13.35 14.87 -1.88
N ASN A 22 12.83 16.04 -1.50
CA ASN A 22 12.21 16.17 -0.20
C ASN A 22 11.12 15.11 -0.22
N ALA A 23 11.39 13.99 0.45
CA ALA A 23 10.37 13.00 0.70
C ALA A 23 9.35 13.75 1.53
N TYR A 24 8.23 14.12 0.90
CA TYR A 24 7.05 14.53 1.63
C TYR A 24 6.63 13.29 2.41
N SER A 25 7.14 13.17 3.64
CA SER A 25 6.73 12.12 4.56
C SER A 25 5.33 12.52 5.01
N VAL A 26 4.32 11.91 4.40
CA VAL A 26 2.93 12.20 4.68
C VAL A 26 2.49 11.23 5.77
N VAL A 27 2.34 11.75 6.99
CA VAL A 27 1.56 11.07 8.04
C VAL A 27 0.10 11.13 7.61
N LEU A 28 -0.58 9.99 7.64
CA LEU A 28 -1.95 9.84 7.20
C LEU A 28 -2.81 9.28 8.32
N ILE A 29 -4.06 9.71 8.41
CA ILE A 29 -5.12 8.99 9.10
C ILE A 29 -5.37 7.69 8.32
N ASN A 30 -5.13 6.56 8.98
CA ASN A 30 -5.10 5.23 8.37
C ASN A 30 -6.27 4.34 8.79
N GLU A 31 -6.71 4.44 10.04
CA GLU A 31 -7.81 3.63 10.57
C GLU A 31 -8.59 4.44 11.61
N ILE A 32 -9.90 4.21 11.72
CA ILE A 32 -10.80 4.93 12.61
C ILE A 32 -11.78 3.94 13.25
N MET A 33 -11.73 3.84 14.58
CA MET A 33 -12.78 3.24 15.41
C MET A 33 -13.65 4.37 15.94
N TYR A 34 -14.73 4.68 15.24
CA TYR A 34 -15.61 5.79 15.63
C TYR A 34 -16.81 5.34 16.46
N ASN A 35 -17.22 4.07 16.37
CA ASN A 35 -18.29 3.51 17.18
C ASN A 35 -17.98 2.06 17.56
N PRO A 36 -17.24 1.80 18.65
CA PRO A 36 -16.99 0.45 19.12
C PRO A 36 -18.30 -0.30 19.40
N SER A 37 -18.25 -1.62 19.33
CA SER A 37 -19.38 -2.45 19.78
C SER A 37 -19.49 -2.42 21.30
N THR A 38 -20.71 -2.64 21.81
CA THR A 38 -20.94 -2.78 23.27
C THR A 38 -20.20 -3.96 23.90
N ALA A 39 -19.64 -4.88 23.10
CA ALA A 39 -18.81 -5.98 23.58
C ALA A 39 -17.34 -5.59 23.75
N GLN A 40 -16.90 -4.53 23.06
CA GLN A 40 -15.57 -3.96 23.24
C GLN A 40 -15.54 -3.06 24.47
N GLY A 41 -16.52 -2.18 24.59
CA GLY A 41 -16.61 -1.20 25.68
C GLY A 41 -17.55 -0.07 25.28
N ASP A 42 -17.61 0.96 26.10
CA ASP A 42 -18.39 2.14 25.80
C ASP A 42 -17.71 3.01 24.73
N ASP A 43 -18.55 3.63 23.93
CA ASP A 43 -18.19 4.58 22.87
C ASP A 43 -17.42 5.78 23.42
N SER A 44 -17.54 6.06 24.72
CA SER A 44 -16.80 7.13 25.37
C SER A 44 -15.32 6.85 25.57
N ASP A 45 -14.89 5.59 25.43
CA ASP A 45 -13.58 5.15 25.96
C ASP A 45 -12.78 4.45 24.87
N LEU A 46 -13.46 3.70 23.99
CA LEU A 46 -12.83 2.88 22.94
C LEU A 46 -12.92 3.46 21.52
N GLU A 47 -13.17 4.75 21.40
CA GLU A 47 -12.88 5.47 20.16
C GLU A 47 -11.37 5.65 19.99
N TRP A 48 -10.89 5.48 18.76
CA TRP A 48 -9.49 5.73 18.44
C TRP A 48 -9.26 6.00 16.95
N ILE A 49 -8.15 6.68 16.66
CA ILE A 49 -7.66 6.95 15.32
C ILE A 49 -6.24 6.41 15.20
N GLU A 50 -5.93 5.74 14.11
CA GLU A 50 -4.56 5.37 13.78
C GLU A 50 -3.95 6.34 12.78
N LEU A 51 -2.72 6.76 13.07
CA LEU A 51 -1.85 7.46 12.16
C LEU A 51 -0.80 6.51 11.58
N PHE A 52 -0.55 6.62 10.28
CA PHE A 52 0.46 5.85 9.56
C PHE A 52 1.50 6.76 8.91
N ASN A 53 2.78 6.40 9.04
CA ASN A 53 3.86 7.05 8.32
C ASN A 53 4.19 6.29 7.03
N ASN A 54 3.60 6.72 5.91
CA ASN A 54 3.86 6.15 4.58
C ASN A 54 5.20 6.61 3.96
N GLY A 55 6.08 7.24 4.75
CA GLY A 55 7.39 7.68 4.32
C GLY A 55 8.50 6.65 4.59
N HIS A 56 9.72 7.02 4.21
CA HIS A 56 10.92 6.20 4.39
C HIS A 56 11.81 6.67 5.55
N GLN A 57 11.37 7.65 6.34
CA GLN A 57 12.09 8.20 7.47
C GLN A 57 11.19 8.29 8.70
N THR A 58 11.79 8.27 9.89
CA THR A 58 11.06 8.54 11.13
C THR A 58 10.61 10.00 11.16
N ILE A 59 9.36 10.25 11.56
CA ILE A 59 8.78 11.59 11.70
C ILE A 59 8.52 11.84 13.18
N ASN A 60 8.84 13.05 13.64
CA ASN A 60 8.38 13.55 14.93
C ASN A 60 7.05 14.30 14.75
N LEU A 61 6.07 13.97 15.57
CA LEU A 61 4.73 14.55 15.55
C LEU A 61 4.62 15.88 16.30
N GLU A 62 5.66 16.40 16.98
CA GLU A 62 5.61 17.63 17.81
C GLU A 62 4.99 18.88 17.12
N ASN A 63 5.01 18.95 15.79
CA ASN A 63 4.45 20.06 15.01
C ASN A 63 3.11 19.70 14.33
N PHE A 64 2.59 18.50 14.58
CA PHE A 64 1.31 18.04 14.08
C PHE A 64 0.18 18.40 15.04
N THR A 65 -1.02 18.49 14.48
CA THR A 65 -2.27 18.70 15.21
C THR A 65 -3.35 17.78 14.69
N ILE A 66 -4.24 17.29 15.56
CA ILE A 66 -5.57 16.79 15.19
C ILE A 66 -6.60 17.80 15.69
N ASN A 67 -7.44 18.30 14.78
CA ASN A 67 -8.48 19.29 15.07
C ASN A 67 -7.95 20.57 15.76
N GLY A 68 -6.67 20.89 15.55
CA GLY A 68 -5.99 22.04 16.15
C GLY A 68 -5.36 21.79 17.53
N ASN A 69 -5.54 20.61 18.11
CA ASN A 69 -4.84 20.19 19.32
C ASN A 69 -3.46 19.63 18.94
N ASN A 70 -2.41 20.00 19.68
CA ASN A 70 -1.02 19.64 19.34
C ASN A 70 -0.66 18.25 19.86
N PHE A 71 0.21 17.56 19.13
CA PHE A 71 0.93 16.39 19.64
C PHE A 71 2.09 16.79 20.55
N ASP A 72 2.42 15.89 21.47
CA ASP A 72 3.69 15.89 22.20
C ASP A 72 4.84 15.36 21.31
N ASP A 73 6.04 15.21 21.88
CA ASP A 73 7.22 14.62 21.24
C ASP A 73 7.04 13.11 21.03
N VAL A 74 6.33 12.75 19.96
CA VAL A 74 6.01 11.37 19.57
C VAL A 74 6.66 11.07 18.24
N ASN A 75 7.46 10.01 18.18
CA ASN A 75 8.12 9.59 16.95
C ASN A 75 7.39 8.41 16.30
N ILE A 76 7.10 8.52 15.01
CA ILE A 76 6.55 7.45 14.19
C ILE A 76 7.62 6.99 13.18
N THR A 77 8.06 5.74 13.29
CA THR A 77 9.08 5.17 12.40
C THR A 77 8.58 5.09 10.94
N ALA A 78 9.50 4.90 9.99
CA ALA A 78 9.12 4.65 8.61
C ALA A 78 8.27 3.39 8.50
N GLY A 79 7.08 3.48 7.90
CA GLY A 79 6.11 2.38 7.87
C GLY A 79 5.49 2.04 9.24
N GLY A 80 5.71 2.88 10.26
CA GLY A 80 5.17 2.70 11.60
C GLY A 80 3.80 3.34 11.78
N PHE A 81 3.20 3.05 12.94
CA PHE A 81 1.86 3.46 13.33
C PHE A 81 1.87 4.15 14.71
N VAL A 82 0.93 5.06 14.93
CA VAL A 82 0.62 5.64 16.24
C VAL A 82 -0.88 5.60 16.43
N ILE A 83 -1.35 5.05 17.55
CA ILE A 83 -2.75 5.12 17.94
C ILE A 83 -3.00 6.37 18.76
N VAL A 84 -4.03 7.11 18.42
CA VAL A 84 -4.58 8.24 19.16
C VAL A 84 -5.86 7.74 19.79
N ALA A 85 -5.77 7.31 21.05
CA ALA A 85 -6.88 6.72 21.80
C ALA A 85 -7.64 7.83 22.53
N ARG A 86 -8.98 7.72 22.57
CA ARG A 86 -9.82 8.63 23.35
C ARG A 86 -9.54 8.51 24.85
N GLU A 87 -9.38 7.28 25.31
CA GLU A 87 -8.92 6.97 26.66
C GLU A 87 -7.88 5.85 26.59
N LEU A 88 -6.61 6.23 26.74
CA LEU A 88 -5.53 5.24 26.69
C LEU A 88 -5.51 4.38 27.95
N ILE A 89 -5.56 5.02 29.12
CA ILE A 89 -5.55 4.39 30.44
C ILE A 89 -6.87 4.72 31.13
N ASP A 90 -7.49 3.71 31.73
CA ASP A 90 -8.75 3.83 32.48
C ASP A 90 -8.74 5.03 33.44
N GLY A 91 -9.74 5.87 33.28
CA GLY A 91 -9.92 7.11 34.01
C GLY A 91 -10.60 6.91 35.36
N ALA A 92 -11.45 7.88 35.73
CA ALA A 92 -12.13 7.91 37.02
C ALA A 92 -13.65 7.82 36.88
N ASP A 93 -14.14 7.37 35.73
CA ASP A 93 -15.57 7.22 35.50
C ASP A 93 -16.12 5.92 36.13
N SER A 94 -17.25 5.43 35.63
CA SER A 94 -17.98 4.36 36.29
C SER A 94 -17.63 2.95 35.82
N ASP A 95 -17.00 2.84 34.66
CA ASP A 95 -16.59 1.54 34.13
C ASP A 95 -15.07 1.35 34.29
N LEU A 96 -14.49 0.48 33.49
CA LEU A 96 -13.06 0.15 33.50
C LEU A 96 -12.55 0.01 32.06
N ASN A 97 -13.29 0.57 31.10
CA ASN A 97 -12.96 0.46 29.69
C ASN A 97 -11.82 1.43 29.42
N SER A 98 -10.85 0.99 28.63
CA SER A 98 -9.83 1.86 28.08
C SER A 98 -9.12 1.11 26.97
N PHE A 99 -8.42 1.84 26.12
CA PHE A 99 -7.64 1.23 25.05
C PHE A 99 -6.63 0.21 25.61
N GLU A 100 -5.94 0.54 26.72
CA GLU A 100 -5.01 -0.39 27.39
C GLU A 100 -5.72 -1.62 27.96
N ALA A 101 -6.89 -1.46 28.60
CA ALA A 101 -7.63 -2.59 29.13
C ALA A 101 -8.11 -3.57 28.04
N TYR A 102 -8.46 -3.06 26.85
CA TYR A 102 -8.99 -3.87 25.76
C TYR A 102 -7.92 -4.42 24.80
N TYR A 103 -6.99 -3.57 24.37
CA TYR A 103 -5.95 -3.91 23.38
C TYR A 103 -4.58 -4.21 24.00
N GLY A 104 -4.36 -3.81 25.25
CA GLY A 104 -3.12 -4.06 26.00
C GLY A 104 -3.24 -5.26 26.92
N ASN A 105 -2.52 -5.21 28.05
CA ASN A 105 -2.44 -6.30 29.00
C ASN A 105 -3.32 -6.11 30.27
N ASN A 106 -4.01 -4.98 30.37
CA ASN A 106 -4.88 -4.55 31.47
C ASN A 106 -4.13 -4.43 32.80
N ASP A 107 -2.96 -3.80 32.79
CA ASP A 107 -2.18 -3.45 33.99
C ASP A 107 -2.20 -1.94 34.32
N SER A 108 -3.02 -1.17 33.59
CA SER A 108 -3.14 0.28 33.72
C SER A 108 -1.87 1.05 33.35
N ILE A 109 -0.97 0.45 32.56
CA ILE A 109 0.28 1.07 32.09
C ILE A 109 0.53 0.72 30.63
N TRP A 110 0.34 1.68 29.73
CA TRP A 110 0.71 1.49 28.33
C TRP A 110 2.24 1.49 28.12
N ASN A 111 2.79 0.34 27.75
CA ASN A 111 4.22 0.16 27.50
C ASN A 111 4.52 -0.96 26.48
N SER A 112 5.78 -1.36 26.37
CA SER A 112 6.23 -2.37 25.40
C SER A 112 5.71 -3.80 25.64
N THR A 113 5.11 -4.07 26.81
CA THR A 113 4.45 -5.37 27.07
C THR A 113 3.07 -5.47 26.46
N ASP A 114 2.44 -4.34 26.15
CA ASP A 114 1.09 -4.25 25.56
C ASP A 114 1.13 -4.48 24.07
N ALA A 115 1.96 -3.69 23.38
CA ALA A 115 2.07 -3.74 21.92
C ALA A 115 3.44 -3.28 21.41
N SER A 116 3.69 -3.54 20.13
CA SER A 116 4.90 -3.07 19.43
C SER A 116 4.75 -1.66 18.82
N TYR A 117 3.63 -0.98 19.07
CA TYR A 117 3.33 0.36 18.56
C TYR A 117 3.09 1.34 19.72
N THR A 118 3.18 2.63 19.42
CA THR A 118 2.88 3.70 20.38
C THR A 118 1.39 4.01 20.35
N ALA A 119 0.78 4.17 21.52
CA ALA A 119 -0.53 4.77 21.67
C ALA A 119 -0.39 6.02 22.56
N VAL A 120 -1.21 7.03 22.28
CA VAL A 120 -1.24 8.30 23.00
C VAL A 120 -2.66 8.61 23.45
N ASP A 121 -2.77 9.21 24.63
CA ASP A 121 -4.03 9.55 25.29
C ASP A 121 -4.52 10.93 24.86
N TRP A 122 -5.74 11.03 24.33
CA TRP A 122 -6.27 12.25 23.74
C TRP A 122 -7.76 12.43 24.02
N ASP A 123 -8.14 13.60 24.51
CA ASP A 123 -9.54 13.97 24.67
C ASP A 123 -10.15 14.43 23.32
N PHE A 124 -10.88 13.54 22.65
CA PHE A 124 -11.71 13.84 21.48
C PHE A 124 -12.98 12.98 21.47
N VAL A 125 -13.92 13.29 20.58
CA VAL A 125 -15.16 12.53 20.38
C VAL A 125 -15.34 12.31 18.88
N LEU A 126 -15.83 11.14 18.47
CA LEU A 126 -16.15 10.82 17.08
C LEU A 126 -17.65 10.59 16.90
N GLY A 127 -18.36 11.57 16.37
CA GLY A 127 -19.80 11.50 16.17
C GLY A 127 -20.29 10.27 15.36
N ASN A 128 -21.30 9.60 15.91
CA ASN A 128 -21.93 8.38 15.38
C ASN A 128 -23.12 8.61 14.45
N THR A 129 -23.51 9.87 14.23
CA THR A 129 -24.70 10.25 13.44
C THR A 129 -24.37 11.36 12.45
N ALA A 130 -25.15 11.47 11.37
CA ALA A 130 -24.90 12.47 10.35
C ALA A 130 -25.41 13.87 10.76
N PRO A 131 -24.62 14.95 10.55
CA PRO A 131 -23.25 14.94 10.07
C PRO A 131 -22.27 14.46 11.16
N ALA A 132 -21.33 13.60 10.76
CA ALA A 132 -20.24 13.18 11.63
C ALA A 132 -19.20 14.30 11.77
N ASP A 133 -18.24 14.09 12.67
CA ASP A 133 -17.11 14.99 12.84
C ASP A 133 -16.17 14.96 11.63
N ILE A 134 -15.36 16.02 11.53
CA ILE A 134 -14.28 16.11 10.55
C ILE A 134 -12.97 16.02 11.32
N ILE A 135 -12.16 15.00 11.01
CA ILE A 135 -10.83 14.87 11.58
C ILE A 135 -9.86 15.64 10.68
N ASN A 136 -9.18 16.62 11.28
CA ASN A 136 -8.22 17.50 10.61
C ASN A 136 -6.81 17.25 11.14
N LEU A 137 -6.05 16.41 10.44
CA LEU A 137 -4.62 16.22 10.71
C LEU A 137 -3.82 17.29 9.96
N SER A 138 -2.99 18.07 10.62
CA SER A 138 -2.16 19.09 9.97
C SER A 138 -0.83 19.30 10.66
N ASN A 139 0.19 19.78 9.95
CA ASN A 139 1.43 20.29 10.53
C ASN A 139 1.76 21.74 10.08
N GLY A 140 0.74 22.48 9.65
CA GLY A 140 0.88 23.83 9.09
C GLY A 140 1.33 23.89 7.62
N THR A 141 1.98 22.85 7.09
CA THR A 141 2.35 22.75 5.65
C THR A 141 1.55 21.70 4.90
N TYR A 142 1.14 20.64 5.61
CA TYR A 142 0.27 19.58 5.15
C TYR A 142 -1.02 19.59 5.95
N THR A 143 -2.12 19.19 5.30
CA THR A 143 -3.43 19.00 5.92
C THR A 143 -4.14 17.80 5.27
N GLN A 144 -4.68 16.91 6.10
CA GLN A 144 -5.64 15.89 5.73
C GLN A 144 -6.96 16.16 6.44
N LEU A 145 -8.02 16.38 5.67
CA LEU A 145 -9.38 16.47 6.18
C LEU A 145 -10.11 15.17 5.88
N VAL A 146 -10.53 14.46 6.92
CA VAL A 146 -11.36 13.26 6.82
C VAL A 146 -12.75 13.59 7.32
N ASN A 147 -13.68 13.73 6.39
CA ASN A 147 -15.10 13.75 6.70
C ASN A 147 -15.65 12.34 6.50
N TYR A 148 -15.89 11.63 7.60
CA TYR A 148 -16.37 10.25 7.57
C TYR A 148 -17.90 10.12 7.62
N THR A 149 -18.64 11.23 7.48
CA THR A 149 -20.13 11.22 7.45
C THR A 149 -20.69 10.24 6.42
N HIS A 150 -20.03 10.11 5.26
CA HIS A 150 -20.47 9.20 4.20
C HIS A 150 -20.22 7.71 4.50
N PHE A 151 -19.46 7.40 5.56
CA PHE A 151 -19.11 6.04 5.96
C PHE A 151 -19.83 5.60 7.23
N LEU A 152 -20.73 6.42 7.81
CA LEU A 152 -21.50 6.06 9.01
C LEU A 152 -22.37 4.80 8.88
N SER A 153 -22.54 4.25 7.67
CA SER A 153 -23.19 2.95 7.46
C SER A 153 -22.23 1.76 7.53
N LEU A 154 -20.95 2.00 7.73
CA LEU A 154 -19.85 1.03 7.80
C LEU A 154 -19.24 1.10 9.19
N ALA A 155 -18.81 -0.03 9.76
CA ALA A 155 -18.09 -0.07 11.05
C ALA A 155 -18.84 0.65 12.20
N ASN A 156 -20.17 0.49 12.26
CA ASN A 156 -21.04 1.24 13.16
C ASN A 156 -21.54 0.36 14.32
N GLY A 157 -20.82 0.32 15.44
CA GLY A 157 -21.22 -0.44 16.62
C GLY A 157 -21.15 -1.96 16.44
N ASP A 158 -20.49 -2.43 15.38
CA ASP A 158 -20.28 -3.85 15.05
C ASP A 158 -18.86 -4.33 15.40
N GLY A 159 -18.06 -3.42 15.96
CA GLY A 159 -16.72 -3.65 16.47
C GLY A 159 -15.64 -3.73 15.42
N LYS A 160 -15.93 -3.28 14.21
CA LYS A 160 -14.95 -3.08 13.15
C LYS A 160 -14.57 -1.60 13.07
N THR A 161 -13.65 -1.30 12.16
CA THR A 161 -13.12 0.03 11.92
C THR A 161 -13.30 0.46 10.47
N LEU A 162 -13.21 1.76 10.24
CA LEU A 162 -12.98 2.30 8.90
C LEU A 162 -11.47 2.27 8.63
N ILE A 163 -11.08 1.60 7.55
CA ILE A 163 -9.68 1.54 7.10
C ILE A 163 -9.48 2.35 5.82
N PHE A 164 -8.34 3.03 5.72
CA PHE A 164 -7.95 3.77 4.52
C PHE A 164 -7.41 2.80 3.46
N TYR A 165 -8.05 2.79 2.29
CA TYR A 165 -7.66 1.94 1.17
C TYR A 165 -7.91 2.67 -0.16
N LYS A 166 -6.90 2.71 -1.03
CA LYS A 166 -6.96 3.32 -2.38
C LYS A 166 -7.56 4.74 -2.43
N GLY A 167 -7.19 5.58 -1.47
CA GLY A 167 -7.61 6.98 -1.44
C GLY A 167 -8.99 7.22 -0.83
N ASN A 168 -9.62 6.20 -0.23
CA ASN A 168 -10.91 6.33 0.44
C ASN A 168 -11.01 5.42 1.68
N PHE A 169 -12.04 5.60 2.50
CA PHE A 169 -12.32 4.69 3.62
C PHE A 169 -13.30 3.58 3.21
N THR A 170 -13.10 2.40 3.81
CA THR A 170 -13.96 1.23 3.69
C THR A 170 -14.04 0.51 5.03
N GLU A 171 -15.02 -0.36 5.21
CA GLU A 171 -15.12 -1.19 6.42
C GLU A 171 -14.00 -2.24 6.45
N SER A 172 -13.41 -2.43 7.63
CA SER A 172 -12.52 -3.55 7.94
C SER A 172 -13.33 -4.85 8.13
N THR A 173 -12.76 -5.97 7.67
CA THR A 173 -13.29 -7.31 7.92
C THR A 173 -12.83 -7.87 9.27
N PHE A 174 -11.85 -7.21 9.91
CA PHE A 174 -11.34 -7.58 11.22
C PHE A 174 -12.18 -6.96 12.33
N ILE A 175 -12.78 -7.81 13.16
CA ILE A 175 -13.28 -7.39 14.46
C ILE A 175 -12.08 -6.88 15.27
N ASN A 176 -12.29 -5.79 15.99
CA ASN A 176 -11.28 -5.01 16.72
C ASN A 176 -10.35 -4.16 15.85
N GLY A 177 -10.53 -4.16 14.53
CA GLY A 177 -9.64 -3.44 13.63
C GLY A 177 -8.23 -4.02 13.59
N THR A 178 -7.28 -3.22 13.15
CA THR A 178 -5.87 -3.60 12.94
C THR A 178 -4.89 -2.61 13.57
N PRO A 179 -5.08 -2.17 14.84
CA PRO A 179 -4.22 -1.17 15.44
C PRO A 179 -2.76 -1.64 15.47
N GLY A 180 -1.89 -0.79 14.92
CA GLY A 180 -0.45 -1.01 14.78
C GLY A 180 -0.04 -1.98 13.68
N ALA A 181 -0.96 -2.39 12.80
CA ALA A 181 -0.72 -3.34 11.74
C ALA A 181 -1.23 -2.80 10.39
N SER A 182 -0.75 -3.41 9.29
CA SER A 182 -1.25 -3.07 7.96
C SER A 182 -2.71 -3.48 7.79
N ASN A 183 -3.51 -2.59 7.16
CA ASN A 183 -4.93 -2.79 6.81
C ASN A 183 -5.12 -3.76 5.63
N ASP A 184 -4.55 -4.96 5.72
CA ASP A 184 -4.44 -5.87 4.58
C ASP A 184 -5.49 -6.98 4.59
N GLN A 185 -6.60 -6.67 3.92
CA GLN A 185 -7.76 -7.54 3.71
C GLN A 185 -8.11 -7.74 2.24
N PHE A 186 -7.30 -7.21 1.33
CA PHE A 186 -7.61 -7.18 -0.10
C PHE A 186 -6.56 -7.96 -0.86
N ALA A 187 -6.98 -8.71 -1.87
CA ALA A 187 -6.05 -9.35 -2.78
C ALA A 187 -5.07 -8.33 -3.42
N PRO A 188 -3.86 -8.79 -3.82
CA PRO A 188 -2.90 -7.93 -4.46
C PRO A 188 -3.44 -7.16 -5.66
N ASP A 189 -2.85 -6.01 -5.90
CA ASP A 189 -3.20 -5.14 -7.01
C ASP A 189 -2.42 -5.48 -8.27
N PHE A 190 -3.14 -5.97 -9.28
CA PHE A 190 -2.61 -6.06 -10.63
C PHE A 190 -2.54 -4.66 -11.27
N ASN A 191 -1.37 -4.03 -11.23
CA ASN A 191 -1.22 -2.67 -11.75
C ASN A 191 -1.18 -2.64 -13.28
N LYS A 192 -0.36 -3.50 -13.89
CA LYS A 192 -0.21 -3.56 -15.36
C LYS A 192 0.64 -4.73 -15.86
N TRP A 193 0.41 -5.07 -17.12
CA TRP A 193 1.38 -5.78 -17.95
C TRP A 193 2.55 -4.86 -18.35
N ILE A 194 3.78 -5.32 -18.15
CA ILE A 194 5.01 -4.64 -18.59
C ILE A 194 5.47 -5.20 -19.92
N ALA A 195 5.54 -6.53 -20.00
CA ALA A 195 5.90 -7.27 -21.20
C ALA A 195 5.06 -8.55 -21.28
N PRO A 196 4.28 -8.75 -22.34
CA PRO A 196 4.06 -7.84 -23.46
C PRO A 196 3.20 -6.63 -23.04
N SER A 197 3.36 -5.49 -23.69
CA SER A 197 2.63 -4.26 -23.31
C SER A 197 1.23 -4.15 -23.93
N LYS A 198 0.86 -5.06 -24.84
CA LYS A 198 -0.47 -5.10 -25.48
C LYS A 198 -0.89 -6.49 -25.95
N ASN A 199 -2.20 -6.69 -26.05
CA ASN A 199 -2.79 -7.89 -26.64
C ASN A 199 -2.35 -8.12 -28.09
N ASN A 200 -2.34 -9.39 -28.51
CA ASN A 200 -1.91 -9.87 -29.82
C ASN A 200 -0.44 -9.51 -30.15
N SER A 201 0.41 -9.37 -29.13
CA SER A 201 1.84 -9.16 -29.36
C SER A 201 2.46 -10.39 -30.03
N LEU A 202 3.24 -10.16 -31.07
CA LEU A 202 4.01 -11.19 -31.75
C LEU A 202 5.35 -11.37 -31.04
N ILE A 203 5.64 -12.59 -30.59
CA ILE A 203 6.87 -12.93 -29.88
C ILE A 203 7.57 -14.14 -30.50
N SER A 204 8.87 -14.26 -30.26
CA SER A 204 9.71 -15.34 -30.78
C SER A 204 10.97 -15.52 -29.95
N GLY A 205 11.50 -16.74 -29.91
CA GLY A 205 12.73 -17.07 -29.19
C GLY A 205 12.58 -16.99 -27.66
N LEU A 206 13.52 -16.30 -27.02
CA LEU A 206 13.47 -16.08 -25.58
C LEU A 206 12.72 -14.78 -25.31
N PHE A 207 11.67 -14.84 -24.48
CA PHE A 207 10.80 -13.72 -24.18
C PHE A 207 10.51 -13.65 -22.68
N ASN A 208 10.63 -12.47 -22.09
CA ASN A 208 10.28 -12.28 -20.69
C ASN A 208 8.83 -11.82 -20.58
N ILE A 209 8.01 -12.62 -19.91
CA ILE A 209 6.69 -12.19 -19.47
C ILE A 209 6.91 -11.40 -18.18
N SER A 210 6.37 -10.20 -18.06
CA SER A 210 6.57 -9.34 -16.91
C SER A 210 5.33 -8.53 -16.60
N VAL A 211 4.99 -8.46 -15.32
CA VAL A 211 3.84 -7.72 -14.78
C VAL A 211 4.27 -6.95 -13.54
N ASN A 212 3.58 -5.86 -13.25
CA ASN A 212 3.73 -5.15 -11.99
C ASN A 212 2.52 -5.44 -11.12
N ILE A 213 2.78 -6.02 -9.95
CA ILE A 213 1.78 -6.38 -8.96
C ILE A 213 2.30 -5.91 -7.62
N THR A 214 1.49 -5.14 -6.90
CA THR A 214 1.80 -4.60 -5.58
C THR A 214 0.78 -5.09 -4.58
N ASP A 215 1.10 -4.97 -3.30
CA ASP A 215 0.19 -5.30 -2.22
C ASP A 215 0.49 -4.38 -1.03
N VAL A 216 -0.47 -4.20 -0.11
CA VAL A 216 -0.28 -3.36 1.08
C VAL A 216 0.78 -3.96 2.01
N THR A 217 0.85 -5.29 2.12
CA THR A 217 1.91 -5.97 2.88
C THR A 217 2.94 -6.59 1.95
N ASN A 218 2.53 -7.60 1.19
CA ASN A 218 3.42 -8.41 0.39
C ASN A 218 2.67 -9.30 -0.59
N VAL A 219 3.16 -9.34 -1.83
CA VAL A 219 2.77 -10.37 -2.79
C VAL A 219 3.61 -11.63 -2.54
N SER A 220 2.99 -12.70 -2.04
CA SER A 220 3.69 -13.93 -1.65
C SER A 220 4.02 -14.83 -2.84
N SER A 221 3.11 -14.92 -3.83
CA SER A 221 3.36 -15.69 -5.04
C SER A 221 2.60 -15.14 -6.24
N VAL A 222 3.21 -15.29 -7.42
CA VAL A 222 2.60 -14.96 -8.71
C VAL A 222 2.85 -16.11 -9.69
N LEU A 223 1.79 -16.55 -10.34
CA LEU A 223 1.82 -17.59 -11.36
C LEU A 223 1.32 -17.02 -12.68
N VAL A 224 2.03 -17.32 -13.76
CA VAL A 224 1.51 -17.13 -15.11
C VAL A 224 1.02 -18.48 -15.64
N ASN A 225 -0.26 -18.53 -15.99
CA ASN A 225 -0.85 -19.66 -16.69
C ASN A 225 -0.76 -19.45 -18.19
N PHE A 226 -0.26 -20.44 -18.92
CA PHE A 226 -0.50 -20.53 -20.35
C PHE A 226 -0.72 -21.98 -20.77
N ASN A 227 -1.73 -22.23 -21.61
CA ASN A 227 -2.21 -23.57 -21.97
C ASN A 227 -2.61 -24.45 -20.76
N GLY A 228 -3.16 -23.86 -19.69
CA GLY A 228 -3.64 -24.63 -18.54
C GLY A 228 -2.53 -25.16 -17.63
N THR A 229 -1.29 -24.68 -17.79
CA THR A 229 -0.17 -24.97 -16.88
C THR A 229 0.29 -23.68 -16.22
N ASP A 230 0.43 -23.71 -14.89
CA ASP A 230 0.93 -22.60 -14.09
C ASP A 230 2.45 -22.63 -13.97
N PHE A 231 3.07 -21.46 -14.10
CA PHE A 231 4.50 -21.27 -13.91
C PHE A 231 4.76 -20.13 -12.93
N SER A 232 5.60 -20.37 -11.93
CA SER A 232 5.99 -19.36 -10.96
C SER A 232 6.82 -18.25 -11.59
N MET A 233 6.51 -17.01 -11.20
CA MET A 233 7.25 -15.82 -11.58
C MET A 233 8.27 -15.45 -10.51
N THR A 234 9.34 -14.77 -10.90
CA THR A 234 10.39 -14.25 -10.00
C THR A 234 10.14 -12.77 -9.73
N ASN A 235 10.17 -12.36 -8.46
CA ASN A 235 10.00 -10.96 -8.03
C ASN A 235 11.33 -10.18 -8.07
N ASN A 236 11.26 -8.93 -8.51
CA ASN A 236 12.30 -7.93 -8.34
C ASN A 236 11.65 -6.55 -8.12
N ASN A 237 11.41 -6.17 -6.85
CA ASN A 237 10.77 -4.91 -6.46
C ASN A 237 9.43 -4.68 -7.18
N ASP A 238 8.45 -5.56 -6.92
CA ASP A 238 7.09 -5.56 -7.47
C ASP A 238 7.00 -5.83 -8.98
N LEU A 239 8.14 -6.09 -9.63
CA LEU A 239 8.21 -6.59 -11.00
C LEU A 239 8.32 -8.11 -10.98
N TRP A 240 7.24 -8.78 -11.38
CA TRP A 240 7.17 -10.23 -11.46
C TRP A 240 7.45 -10.69 -12.87
N SER A 241 8.37 -11.64 -13.04
CA SER A 241 8.83 -12.06 -14.37
C SER A 241 8.93 -13.58 -14.56
N PHE A 242 8.59 -14.06 -15.76
CA PHE A 242 8.78 -15.43 -16.20
C PHE A 242 9.50 -15.45 -17.54
N PHE A 243 10.66 -16.09 -17.57
CA PHE A 243 11.48 -16.22 -18.77
C PHE A 243 11.01 -17.40 -19.62
N TRP A 244 10.37 -17.10 -20.75
CA TRP A 244 9.78 -18.09 -21.63
C TRP A 244 10.66 -18.38 -22.84
N ASN A 245 11.00 -19.65 -23.06
CA ASN A 245 11.54 -20.13 -24.33
C ASN A 245 10.41 -20.61 -25.27
N THR A 246 10.02 -19.75 -26.21
CA THR A 246 8.92 -20.04 -27.13
C THR A 246 9.28 -21.09 -28.18
N SER A 247 10.56 -21.48 -28.34
CA SER A 247 10.96 -22.51 -29.31
C SER A 247 10.45 -23.90 -28.97
N LEU A 248 10.03 -24.12 -27.72
CA LEU A 248 9.51 -25.39 -27.20
C LEU A 248 7.99 -25.52 -27.37
N ASN A 249 7.35 -24.52 -27.97
CA ASN A 249 5.91 -24.39 -28.02
C ASN A 249 5.41 -24.20 -29.46
N ALA A 250 4.19 -24.68 -29.74
CA ALA A 250 3.58 -24.55 -31.06
C ALA A 250 3.41 -23.09 -31.47
N GLN A 251 3.59 -22.80 -32.76
CA GLN A 251 3.31 -21.46 -33.31
C GLN A 251 1.79 -21.26 -33.38
N LYS A 252 1.24 -20.53 -32.41
CA LYS A 252 -0.19 -20.21 -32.32
C LYS A 252 -0.40 -19.03 -31.37
N GLN A 253 -1.66 -18.63 -31.20
CA GLN A 253 -2.04 -17.74 -30.13
C GLN A 253 -2.14 -18.49 -28.79
N TYR A 254 -1.64 -17.86 -27.73
CA TYR A 254 -1.70 -18.31 -26.34
C TYR A 254 -2.52 -17.29 -25.57
N ASN A 255 -3.44 -17.78 -24.73
CA ASN A 255 -4.12 -16.98 -23.72
C ASN A 255 -3.39 -17.16 -22.39
N LEU A 256 -3.22 -16.04 -21.71
CA LEU A 256 -2.48 -15.92 -20.48
C LEU A 256 -3.42 -15.40 -19.40
N THR A 257 -3.29 -16.01 -18.24
CA THR A 257 -3.91 -15.58 -17.00
C THR A 257 -2.78 -15.44 -16.00
N VAL A 258 -2.77 -14.36 -15.22
CA VAL A 258 -1.83 -14.23 -14.11
C VAL A 258 -2.63 -14.35 -12.84
N SER A 259 -2.27 -15.27 -11.96
CA SER A 259 -2.84 -15.39 -10.61
C SER A 259 -1.81 -15.01 -9.59
N PHE A 260 -2.26 -14.42 -8.50
CA PHE A 260 -1.40 -13.91 -7.44
C PHE A 260 -2.10 -13.99 -6.09
N ASN A 261 -1.30 -14.12 -5.05
CA ASN A 261 -1.78 -14.14 -3.68
C ASN A 261 -0.79 -13.44 -2.75
N ASP A 262 -1.30 -12.92 -1.65
CA ASP A 262 -0.52 -12.29 -0.59
C ASP A 262 -0.13 -13.28 0.52
N SER A 263 0.47 -12.78 1.59
CA SER A 263 0.75 -13.56 2.81
C SER A 263 -0.48 -13.87 3.66
N ASN A 264 -1.56 -13.12 3.48
CA ASN A 264 -2.78 -13.19 4.28
C ASN A 264 -3.79 -14.21 3.70
N GLY A 265 -3.51 -14.74 2.51
CA GLY A 265 -4.29 -15.76 1.82
C GLY A 265 -5.26 -15.20 0.80
N GLU A 266 -5.30 -13.88 0.60
CA GLU A 266 -6.14 -13.24 -0.41
C GLU A 266 -5.59 -13.48 -1.80
N LYS A 267 -6.50 -13.64 -2.76
CA LYS A 267 -6.18 -14.10 -4.12
C LYS A 267 -6.84 -13.24 -5.15
N GLY A 268 -6.07 -12.92 -6.19
CA GLY A 268 -6.59 -12.29 -7.38
C GLY A 268 -6.07 -12.95 -8.63
N PHE A 269 -6.64 -12.54 -9.75
CA PHE A 269 -6.17 -12.94 -11.06
C PHE A 269 -6.48 -11.85 -12.07
N ASP A 270 -5.65 -11.76 -13.10
CA ASP A 270 -5.94 -11.04 -14.33
C ASP A 270 -6.36 -12.03 -15.41
N THR A 271 -7.39 -11.66 -16.18
CA THR A 271 -7.80 -12.39 -17.38
C THR A 271 -7.72 -11.46 -18.58
N LEU A 272 -7.46 -12.03 -19.76
CA LEU A 272 -7.45 -11.35 -21.07
C LEU A 272 -6.12 -10.73 -21.52
N PHE A 273 -5.04 -11.49 -21.37
CA PHE A 273 -3.85 -11.25 -22.16
C PHE A 273 -3.59 -12.36 -23.18
N ASN A 274 -3.42 -12.03 -24.45
CA ASN A 274 -3.08 -12.98 -25.49
C ASN A 274 -1.83 -12.56 -26.27
N ILE A 275 -1.07 -13.56 -26.69
CA ILE A 275 0.16 -13.41 -27.46
C ILE A 275 0.24 -14.44 -28.57
N THR A 276 0.88 -14.06 -29.67
CA THR A 276 1.11 -14.95 -30.80
C THR A 276 2.57 -15.35 -30.83
N VAL A 277 2.85 -16.64 -30.71
CA VAL A 277 4.20 -17.19 -30.88
C VAL A 277 4.45 -17.43 -32.37
N ASN A 278 5.49 -16.81 -32.91
CA ASN A 278 5.95 -17.04 -34.27
C ASN A 278 7.47 -17.12 -34.34
N ASN A 279 8.01 -18.34 -34.26
CA ASN A 279 9.44 -18.61 -34.38
C ASN A 279 9.93 -18.74 -35.84
N SER A 280 9.13 -18.34 -36.83
CA SER A 280 9.50 -18.52 -38.24
C SER A 280 10.64 -17.56 -38.59
N PRO A 281 11.69 -18.01 -39.31
CA PRO A 281 12.75 -17.12 -39.76
C PRO A 281 12.16 -16.03 -40.66
N PHE A 282 12.61 -14.78 -40.49
CA PHE A 282 12.25 -13.68 -41.39
C PHE A 282 12.75 -14.02 -42.79
N ILE A 283 11.85 -14.35 -43.71
CA ILE A 283 12.18 -14.49 -45.13
C ILE A 283 12.10 -13.11 -45.76
N ILE A 284 13.26 -12.45 -45.95
CA ILE A 284 13.35 -11.28 -46.82
C ILE A 284 13.47 -11.80 -48.25
N ASN A 285 12.36 -11.80 -48.99
CA ASN A 285 12.39 -12.07 -50.42
C ASN A 285 13.00 -10.85 -51.14
N PHE A 286 14.28 -10.92 -51.48
CA PHE A 286 14.85 -10.04 -52.49
C PHE A 286 14.34 -10.51 -53.85
N SER A 287 13.43 -9.77 -54.48
CA SER A 287 13.20 -9.92 -55.91
C SER A 287 14.43 -9.36 -56.62
N PRO A 288 15.20 -10.15 -57.39
CA PRO A 288 16.15 -9.56 -58.30
C PRO A 288 15.34 -8.78 -59.34
N SER A 289 15.49 -7.46 -59.35
CA SER A 289 15.02 -6.64 -60.46
C SER A 289 15.72 -7.16 -61.72
N CYS A 290 14.94 -7.71 -62.65
CA CYS A 290 15.45 -8.09 -63.97
C CYS A 290 16.21 -6.91 -64.59
N LEU A 291 17.40 -7.23 -65.11
CA LEU A 291 18.28 -6.37 -65.91
C LEU A 291 17.57 -5.77 -67.12
#